data_AF-A0A9W5Y1W4-F1
#
_entry.id   AF-A0A9W5Y1W4-F1
#
_cell.length_a   1.000
_cell.length_b   1.000
_cell.length_c   1.000
_cell.angle_alpha   90.00
_cell.angle_beta   90.00
_cell.angle_gamma   90.00
#
_symmetry.space_group_name_H-M   'P 1'
#
loop_
_entity.id
_entity.type
_entity.pdbx_description
1 polymer ?
#
loop_
_entity_poly.entity_id
_entity_poly.type
_entity_poly.pdbx_seq_one_letter_code
_entity_poly.pdbx_strand_id
1 'polypeptide(L)'
;MSGISIITVENRRLYPVKAYDTEENNEITPILDIDSVYDLLNRRKKIFFISNQYDQYGRELDNFYGYIGSEDIKTLFYVNEDEVNNNLSAVMTLSEAAKKWGFSDGSTIRKAIERGKFEKHEIKQAGDIWITTYDAMERVFGKIKNEENELIIYDDFESNLYRLFLKDVQRDYLREKVRERHLRENEILYNDIKVILRSALDAIRKGNKVIIKNKRSNKTKQVINTERELFVFIELFSRRNFMTEQRNKRLLEELKKI
;
A
#
# COMPACT_ATOMS: atom_id res chain seq x y z
N MET A 1 -6.69 -1.55 -0.22
CA MET A 1 -7.00 -0.98 -1.55
C MET A 1 -8.39 -1.43 -1.88
N SER A 2 -9.30 -0.48 -2.01
CA SER A 2 -10.55 -0.72 -2.69
C SER A 2 -10.33 -0.63 -4.21
N GLY A 3 -11.08 -1.41 -4.98
CA GLY A 3 -10.92 -1.44 -6.43
C GLY A 3 -11.79 -2.47 -7.11
N ILE A 4 -11.94 -2.31 -8.42
CA ILE A 4 -12.74 -3.21 -9.25
C ILE A 4 -11.98 -4.54 -9.42
N SER A 5 -12.68 -5.66 -9.26
CA SER A 5 -12.22 -7.02 -9.51
C SER A 5 -13.05 -7.64 -10.63
N ILE A 6 -12.37 -8.31 -11.56
CA ILE A 6 -13.01 -9.09 -12.63
C ILE A 6 -12.63 -10.55 -12.45
N ILE A 7 -13.61 -11.44 -12.53
CA ILE A 7 -13.38 -12.86 -12.77
C ILE A 7 -13.75 -13.14 -14.21
N THR A 8 -12.76 -13.64 -14.97
CA THR A 8 -12.93 -14.02 -16.37
C THR A 8 -13.62 -15.38 -16.49
N VAL A 9 -14.14 -15.69 -17.69
CA VAL A 9 -14.70 -17.03 -18.00
C VAL A 9 -13.68 -18.16 -17.83
N GLU A 10 -12.38 -17.87 -17.96
CA GLU A 10 -11.29 -18.81 -17.70
C GLU A 10 -10.95 -18.96 -16.19
N ASN A 11 -11.79 -18.43 -15.30
CA ASN A 11 -11.57 -18.40 -13.85
C ASN A 11 -10.26 -17.70 -13.41
N ARG A 12 -9.74 -16.79 -14.24
CA ARG A 12 -8.64 -15.89 -13.83
C ARG A 12 -9.22 -14.65 -13.16
N ARG A 13 -8.56 -14.19 -12.10
CA ARG A 13 -8.91 -12.95 -11.40
C ARG A 13 -8.03 -11.81 -11.88
N LEU A 14 -8.64 -10.72 -12.31
CA LEU A 14 -7.97 -9.45 -12.58
C LEU A 14 -8.26 -8.52 -11.41
N TYR A 15 -7.23 -8.08 -10.69
CA TYR A 15 -7.37 -7.15 -9.58
C TYR A 15 -6.05 -6.46 -9.20
N PRO A 16 -6.04 -5.16 -8.85
CA PRO A 16 -7.12 -4.19 -9.08
C PRO A 16 -7.20 -3.85 -10.56
N VAL A 17 -8.42 -3.71 -11.08
CA VAL A 17 -8.66 -3.38 -12.49
C VAL A 17 -8.68 -1.88 -12.69
N LYS A 18 -7.97 -1.41 -13.72
CA LYS A 18 -8.12 -0.06 -14.29
C LYS A 18 -8.73 -0.19 -15.68
N ALA A 19 -9.82 0.52 -15.91
CA ALA A 19 -10.61 0.44 -17.12
C ALA A 19 -10.46 1.72 -17.94
N TYR A 20 -10.43 1.58 -19.27
CA TYR A 20 -10.31 2.69 -20.20
C TYR A 20 -11.26 2.51 -21.37
N ASP A 21 -12.05 3.54 -21.68
CA ASP A 21 -12.78 3.61 -22.96
C ASP A 21 -11.82 4.14 -24.03
N THR A 22 -11.86 3.51 -25.20
CA THR A 22 -11.08 3.88 -26.37
C THR A 22 -12.06 4.26 -27.46
N GLU A 23 -12.22 5.56 -27.70
CA GLU A 23 -13.08 6.05 -28.79
C GLU A 23 -12.36 5.95 -30.16
N GLU A 24 -13.14 6.04 -31.25
CA GLU A 24 -12.67 5.90 -32.65
C GLU A 24 -11.51 6.86 -33.02
N ASN A 25 -11.27 7.91 -32.22
CA ASN A 25 -10.19 8.88 -32.41
C ASN A 25 -8.87 8.53 -31.66
N ASN A 26 -8.70 7.31 -31.14
CA ASN A 26 -7.57 6.88 -30.31
C ASN A 26 -7.40 7.65 -28.98
N GLU A 27 -8.45 8.32 -28.49
CA GLU A 27 -8.45 8.94 -27.17
C GLU A 27 -8.74 7.86 -26.10
N ILE A 28 -7.84 7.72 -25.13
CA ILE A 28 -7.95 6.77 -24.02
C ILE A 28 -8.50 7.51 -22.79
N THR A 29 -9.74 7.21 -22.40
CA THR A 29 -10.43 7.88 -21.30
C THR A 29 -10.55 6.93 -20.11
N PRO A 30 -10.00 7.26 -18.93
CA PRO A 30 -10.11 6.39 -17.76
C PRO A 30 -11.56 6.33 -17.25
N ILE A 31 -12.04 5.12 -16.99
CA ILE A 31 -13.35 4.87 -16.37
C ILE A 31 -13.12 4.67 -14.87
N LEU A 32 -13.79 5.47 -14.04
CA LEU A 32 -13.49 5.57 -12.61
C LEU A 32 -14.44 4.76 -11.73
N ASP A 33 -15.65 4.47 -12.22
CA ASP A 33 -16.71 3.78 -11.51
C ASP A 33 -17.12 2.48 -12.20
N ILE A 34 -17.59 1.53 -11.40
CA ILE A 34 -17.99 0.20 -11.86
C ILE A 34 -19.27 0.24 -12.73
N ASP A 35 -20.17 1.20 -12.47
CA ASP A 35 -21.43 1.33 -13.19
C ASP A 35 -21.19 1.74 -14.66
N SER A 36 -20.27 2.68 -14.90
CA SER A 36 -19.84 3.06 -16.25
C SER A 36 -19.17 1.91 -16.99
N VAL A 37 -18.42 1.04 -16.29
CA VAL A 37 -17.88 -0.19 -16.89
C VAL A 37 -19.02 -1.12 -17.32
N TYR A 38 -20.03 -1.31 -16.47
CA TYR A 38 -21.22 -2.10 -16.80
C TYR A 38 -21.98 -1.54 -18.02
N ASP A 39 -22.23 -0.23 -18.05
CA ASP A 39 -22.96 0.42 -19.13
C ASP A 39 -22.27 0.25 -20.49
N LEU A 40 -20.94 0.38 -20.52
CA LEU A 40 -20.16 0.20 -21.74
C LEU A 40 -20.13 -1.26 -22.20
N LEU A 41 -19.97 -2.22 -21.28
CA LEU A 41 -20.03 -3.65 -21.58
C LEU A 41 -21.42 -4.08 -22.09
N ASN A 42 -22.49 -3.51 -21.54
CA ASN A 42 -23.87 -3.75 -21.98
C ASN A 42 -24.12 -3.22 -23.39
N ARG A 43 -23.46 -2.13 -23.78
CA ARG A 43 -23.44 -1.63 -25.17
C ARG A 43 -22.58 -2.48 -26.12
N ARG A 44 -22.10 -3.65 -25.67
CA ARG A 44 -21.22 -4.58 -26.39
C ARG A 44 -19.91 -3.95 -26.87
N LYS A 45 -19.46 -2.87 -26.24
CA LYS A 45 -18.11 -2.36 -26.45
C LYS A 45 -17.12 -3.26 -25.72
N LYS A 46 -15.99 -3.55 -26.37
CA LYS A 46 -14.83 -4.11 -25.68
C LYS A 46 -14.10 -2.97 -24.98
N ILE A 47 -13.80 -3.15 -23.71
CA ILE A 47 -13.14 -2.14 -22.87
C ILE A 47 -11.70 -2.55 -22.65
N PHE A 48 -10.77 -1.59 -22.70
CA PHE A 48 -9.38 -1.85 -22.43
C PHE A 48 -9.13 -1.89 -20.92
N PHE A 49 -8.56 -2.98 -20.42
CA PHE A 49 -8.23 -3.14 -19.01
C PHE A 49 -6.74 -3.35 -18.76
N ILE A 50 -6.27 -2.78 -17.66
CA ILE A 50 -4.94 -3.02 -17.09
C ILE A 50 -5.13 -3.57 -15.67
N SER A 51 -4.51 -4.70 -15.38
CA SER A 51 -4.60 -5.31 -14.05
C SER A 51 -3.49 -6.32 -13.77
N ASN A 52 -3.23 -6.59 -12.49
CA ASN A 52 -2.52 -7.81 -12.14
C ASN A 52 -3.45 -9.00 -12.37
N GLN A 53 -2.91 -10.12 -12.84
CA GLN A 53 -3.68 -11.34 -13.08
C GLN A 53 -3.33 -12.38 -12.02
N TYR A 54 -4.33 -13.14 -11.59
CA TYR A 54 -4.16 -14.27 -10.70
C TYR A 54 -4.88 -15.50 -11.27
N ASP A 55 -4.33 -16.69 -11.02
CA ASP A 55 -5.04 -17.93 -11.29
C ASP A 55 -6.20 -18.15 -10.28
N GLN A 56 -6.98 -19.21 -10.50
CA GLN A 56 -8.09 -19.58 -9.60
C GLN A 56 -7.66 -19.92 -8.17
N TYR A 57 -6.36 -20.18 -7.93
CA TYR A 57 -5.79 -20.48 -6.63
C TYR A 57 -5.15 -19.25 -5.97
N GLY A 58 -5.19 -18.09 -6.63
CA GLY A 58 -4.64 -16.83 -6.12
C GLY A 58 -3.14 -16.65 -6.34
N ARG A 59 -2.50 -17.48 -7.18
CA ARG A 59 -1.10 -17.26 -7.57
C ARG A 59 -1.04 -16.15 -8.60
N GLU A 60 -0.10 -15.24 -8.42
CA GLU A 60 0.14 -14.14 -9.35
C GLU A 60 0.68 -14.66 -10.68
N LEU A 61 0.08 -14.18 -11.77
CA LEU A 61 0.47 -14.43 -13.16
C LEU A 61 1.03 -13.13 -13.75
N ASP A 62 1.37 -13.16 -15.03
CA ASP A 62 1.78 -11.95 -15.75
C ASP A 62 0.66 -10.90 -15.77
N ASN A 63 1.06 -9.63 -15.78
CA ASN A 63 0.13 -8.52 -15.84
C ASN A 63 -0.75 -8.60 -17.09
N PHE A 64 -2.04 -8.33 -16.91
CA PHE A 64 -3.01 -8.29 -17.99
C PHE A 64 -3.09 -6.90 -18.61
N TYR A 65 -2.98 -6.84 -19.93
CA TYR A 65 -3.21 -5.65 -20.76
C TYR A 65 -4.00 -6.08 -22.00
N GLY A 66 -5.28 -5.73 -22.07
CA GLY A 66 -6.10 -6.20 -23.19
C GLY A 66 -7.54 -5.71 -23.17
N TYR A 67 -8.20 -5.91 -24.30
CA TYR A 67 -9.61 -5.63 -24.48
C TYR A 67 -10.44 -6.81 -23.97
N ILE A 68 -11.43 -6.53 -23.12
CA ILE A 68 -12.36 -7.54 -22.59
C ILE A 68 -13.77 -7.11 -22.97
N GLY A 69 -14.53 -8.03 -23.56
CA GLY A 69 -15.97 -7.89 -23.80
C GLY A 69 -16.81 -8.45 -22.66
N SER A 70 -18.13 -8.28 -22.73
CA SER A 70 -19.05 -8.88 -21.74
C SER A 70 -19.03 -10.41 -21.79
N GLU A 71 -18.69 -10.99 -22.94
CA GLU A 71 -18.52 -12.43 -23.15
C GLU A 71 -17.33 -13.04 -22.38
N ASP A 72 -16.32 -12.23 -22.07
CA ASP A 72 -15.09 -12.67 -21.40
C ASP A 72 -15.20 -12.60 -19.87
N ILE A 73 -16.26 -11.97 -19.36
CA ILE A 73 -16.47 -11.67 -17.94
C ILE A 73 -17.50 -12.62 -17.35
N LYS A 74 -17.08 -13.37 -16.33
CA LYS A 74 -17.99 -14.18 -15.51
C LYS A 74 -18.64 -13.35 -14.42
N THR A 75 -17.87 -12.47 -13.76
CA THR A 75 -18.40 -11.51 -12.79
C THR A 75 -17.47 -10.31 -12.64
N LEU A 76 -18.06 -9.16 -12.33
CA LEU A 76 -17.41 -7.87 -12.12
C LEU A 76 -17.94 -7.31 -10.79
N PHE A 77 -17.07 -7.00 -9.84
CA PHE A 77 -17.52 -6.48 -8.55
C PHE A 77 -16.49 -5.53 -7.94
N TYR A 78 -16.98 -4.65 -7.08
CA TYR A 78 -16.15 -3.75 -6.32
C TYR A 78 -15.69 -4.45 -5.05
N VAL A 79 -14.37 -4.49 -4.82
CA VAL A 79 -13.79 -4.99 -3.57
C VAL A 79 -13.59 -3.79 -2.65
N ASN A 80 -14.37 -3.73 -1.57
CA ASN A 80 -14.10 -2.86 -0.43
C ASN A 80 -13.29 -3.65 0.61
N GLU A 81 -12.02 -3.29 0.78
CA GLU A 81 -11.18 -3.92 1.83
C GLU A 81 -11.58 -3.48 3.25
N ASP A 82 -12.51 -2.54 3.41
CA ASP A 82 -12.97 -2.07 4.72
C ASP A 82 -13.79 -3.13 5.50
N GLU A 83 -14.21 -4.23 4.85
CA GLU A 83 -14.97 -5.33 5.48
C GLU A 83 -14.15 -6.59 5.78
N VAL A 84 -12.81 -6.53 5.71
CA VAL A 84 -11.92 -7.64 6.13
C VAL A 84 -11.14 -7.26 7.39
N ASN A 85 -11.85 -6.84 8.44
CA ASN A 85 -11.26 -6.61 9.77
C ASN A 85 -11.26 -7.88 10.64
N ASN A 86 -11.11 -9.06 10.03
CA ASN A 86 -10.81 -10.33 10.71
C ASN A 86 -9.36 -10.74 10.46
N ASN A 87 -8.43 -9.80 10.65
CA ASN A 87 -7.03 -10.11 10.48
C ASN A 87 -6.51 -10.85 11.73
N LEU A 88 -6.40 -12.18 11.65
CA LEU A 88 -5.84 -13.00 12.73
C LEU A 88 -4.43 -12.55 13.13
N SER A 89 -3.72 -11.81 12.26
CA SER A 89 -2.40 -11.24 12.59
C SER A 89 -2.45 -10.01 13.51
N ALA A 90 -3.64 -9.44 13.76
CA ALA A 90 -3.83 -8.30 14.65
C ALA A 90 -4.15 -8.71 16.09
N VAL A 91 -4.43 -10.00 16.33
CA VAL A 91 -4.63 -10.59 17.65
C VAL A 91 -3.39 -11.32 18.12
N MET A 92 -3.15 -11.33 19.42
CA MET A 92 -2.02 -12.02 20.05
C MET A 92 -2.40 -12.51 21.44
N THR A 93 -1.71 -13.54 21.90
CA THR A 93 -1.82 -14.02 23.27
C THR A 93 -1.20 -13.01 24.24
N LEU A 94 -1.58 -13.06 25.53
CA LEU A 94 -0.95 -12.18 26.53
C LEU A 94 0.57 -12.37 26.64
N SER A 95 1.07 -13.58 26.42
CA SER A 95 2.50 -13.87 26.45
C SER A 95 3.24 -13.21 25.27
N GLU A 96 2.65 -13.24 24.08
CA GLU A 96 3.18 -12.55 22.90
C GLU A 96 3.12 -11.03 23.07
N ALA A 97 2.01 -10.51 23.60
CA ALA A 97 1.85 -9.09 23.94
C ALA A 97 2.90 -8.65 24.98
N ALA A 98 3.11 -9.43 26.03
CA ALA A 98 4.09 -9.15 27.07
C ALA A 98 5.50 -9.06 26.49
N LYS A 99 5.90 -10.05 25.69
CA LYS A 99 7.20 -10.05 25.01
C LYS A 99 7.36 -8.81 24.11
N LYS A 100 6.30 -8.43 23.41
CA LYS A 100 6.30 -7.30 22.47
C LYS A 100 6.36 -5.94 23.16
N TRP A 101 5.75 -5.79 24.34
CA TRP A 101 5.78 -4.57 25.16
C TRP A 101 6.90 -4.53 26.21
N GLY A 102 7.78 -5.54 26.25
CA GLY A 102 8.90 -5.59 27.18
C GLY A 102 8.50 -5.92 28.62
N PHE A 103 7.35 -6.57 28.83
CA PHE A 103 6.97 -7.11 30.13
C PHE A 103 7.63 -8.48 30.35
N SER A 104 7.85 -8.84 31.61
CA SER A 104 8.39 -10.15 32.01
C SER A 104 7.49 -11.30 31.56
N ASP A 105 6.17 -11.13 31.66
CA ASP A 105 5.15 -12.11 31.34
C ASP A 105 3.78 -11.44 31.15
N GLY A 106 2.74 -12.25 30.89
CA GLY A 106 1.37 -11.77 30.72
C GLY A 106 0.69 -11.27 32.02
N SER A 107 1.35 -11.31 33.18
CA SER A 107 0.72 -10.99 34.48
C SER A 107 0.32 -9.51 34.60
N THR A 108 1.16 -8.61 34.09
CA THR A 108 0.89 -7.16 34.03
C THR A 108 -0.35 -6.87 33.19
N ILE A 109 -0.49 -7.57 32.07
CA ILE A 109 -1.64 -7.41 31.18
C ILE A 109 -2.88 -7.96 31.89
N ARG A 110 -2.83 -9.17 32.46
CA ARG A 110 -3.95 -9.78 33.21
C ARG A 110 -4.47 -8.88 34.33
N LYS A 111 -3.59 -8.25 35.11
CA LYS A 111 -4.00 -7.27 36.15
C LYS A 111 -4.71 -6.04 35.56
N ALA A 112 -4.35 -5.60 34.36
CA ALA A 112 -5.05 -4.51 33.70
C ALA A 112 -6.44 -4.93 33.20
N ILE A 113 -6.61 -6.19 32.77
CA ILE A 113 -7.92 -6.79 32.47
C ILE A 113 -8.79 -6.78 33.72
N GLU A 114 -8.29 -7.31 34.84
CA GLU A 114 -8.99 -7.37 36.12
C GLU A 114 -9.41 -5.97 36.63
N ARG A 115 -8.61 -4.95 36.33
CA ARG A 115 -8.90 -3.54 36.66
C ARG A 115 -9.83 -2.84 35.66
N GLY A 116 -10.34 -3.55 34.66
CA GLY A 116 -11.28 -3.00 33.67
C GLY A 116 -10.67 -1.97 32.72
N LYS A 117 -9.35 -2.01 32.47
CA LYS A 117 -8.71 -1.07 31.53
C LYS A 117 -9.02 -1.38 30.06
N PHE A 118 -9.38 -2.62 29.77
CA PHE A 118 -9.71 -3.11 28.43
C PHE A 118 -11.22 -3.10 28.20
N GLU A 119 -11.62 -2.80 26.98
CA GLU A 119 -13.00 -2.88 26.55
C GLU A 119 -13.40 -4.33 26.23
N LYS A 120 -14.71 -4.62 26.30
CA LYS A 120 -15.22 -5.99 26.16
C LYS A 120 -14.89 -6.65 24.81
N HIS A 121 -14.69 -5.84 23.76
CA HIS A 121 -14.39 -6.33 22.41
C HIS A 121 -12.87 -6.44 22.14
N GLU A 122 -12.04 -5.89 23.02
CA GLU A 122 -10.58 -5.87 22.87
C GLU A 122 -9.89 -7.10 23.44
N ILE A 123 -10.61 -7.85 24.27
CA ILE A 123 -10.09 -9.01 24.97
C ILE A 123 -11.08 -10.16 24.92
N LYS A 124 -10.55 -11.34 24.64
CA LYS A 124 -11.30 -12.59 24.60
C LYS A 124 -10.51 -13.71 25.25
N GLN A 125 -11.19 -14.49 26.09
CA GLN A 125 -10.66 -15.75 26.60
C GLN A 125 -11.05 -16.89 25.65
N ALA A 126 -10.06 -17.65 25.18
CA ALA A 126 -10.20 -18.83 24.34
C ALA A 126 -9.60 -20.03 25.09
N GLY A 127 -10.43 -20.76 25.84
CA GLY A 127 -9.97 -21.80 26.76
C GLY A 127 -9.14 -21.19 27.90
N ASP A 128 -7.93 -21.70 28.08
CA ASP A 128 -6.99 -21.21 29.11
C ASP A 128 -6.18 -19.98 28.67
N ILE A 129 -6.29 -19.60 27.39
CA ILE A 129 -5.49 -18.54 26.79
C ILE A 129 -6.32 -17.27 26.64
N TRP A 130 -5.75 -16.15 27.08
CA TRP A 130 -6.30 -14.82 26.87
C TRP A 130 -5.66 -14.20 25.62
N ILE A 131 -6.52 -13.61 24.79
CA ILE A 131 -6.16 -13.00 23.52
C ILE A 131 -6.56 -11.52 23.57
N THR A 132 -5.70 -10.67 23.03
CA THR A 132 -5.92 -9.23 22.89
C THR A 132 -5.46 -8.75 21.52
N THR A 133 -5.83 -7.53 21.13
CA THR A 133 -5.39 -6.91 19.88
C THR A 133 -4.19 -5.99 20.09
N TYR A 134 -3.46 -5.73 19.01
CA TYR A 134 -2.39 -4.73 19.02
C TYR A 134 -2.90 -3.34 19.44
N ASP A 135 -4.03 -2.91 18.88
CA ASP A 135 -4.62 -1.59 19.14
C ASP A 135 -5.01 -1.43 20.61
N ALA A 136 -5.58 -2.47 21.21
CA ALA A 136 -5.93 -2.47 22.63
C ALA A 136 -4.69 -2.34 23.53
N MET A 137 -3.61 -3.04 23.18
CA MET A 137 -2.34 -2.95 23.90
C MET A 137 -1.71 -1.56 23.77
N GLU A 138 -1.73 -0.96 22.58
CA GLU A 138 -1.23 0.40 22.36
C GLU A 138 -2.06 1.44 23.13
N ARG A 139 -3.39 1.28 23.17
CA ARG A 139 -4.29 2.17 23.92
C ARG A 139 -4.05 2.09 25.43
N VAL A 140 -3.91 0.89 25.99
CA VAL A 140 -3.81 0.67 27.45
C VAL A 140 -2.40 0.92 27.98
N PHE A 141 -1.38 0.52 27.23
CA PHE A 141 0.02 0.53 27.67
C PHE A 141 0.93 1.51 26.92
N GLY A 142 0.39 2.20 25.90
CA GLY A 142 1.15 3.08 25.02
C GLY A 142 1.91 2.31 23.94
N LYS A 143 2.66 3.04 23.12
CA LYS A 143 3.54 2.47 22.09
C LYS A 143 4.66 1.62 22.71
N ILE A 144 5.18 0.67 21.94
CA ILE A 144 6.24 -0.24 22.39
C ILE A 144 7.50 0.57 22.72
N LYS A 145 7.99 0.45 23.97
CA LYS A 145 9.12 1.24 24.49
C LYS A 145 10.47 0.98 23.80
N ASN A 146 10.62 -0.10 23.03
CA ASN A 146 11.83 -0.38 22.25
C ASN A 146 11.94 0.41 20.94
N GLU A 147 10.98 1.30 20.63
CA GLU A 147 11.00 2.14 19.42
C GLU A 147 11.77 3.47 19.59
N GLU A 148 12.42 3.74 20.73
CA GLU A 148 13.11 5.03 20.96
C GLU A 148 14.24 5.34 19.97
N ASN A 149 14.79 4.34 19.27
CA ASN A 149 15.81 4.50 18.23
C ASN A 149 15.35 4.02 16.83
N GLU A 150 14.04 3.94 16.58
CA GLU A 150 13.50 3.39 15.33
C GLU A 150 12.53 4.37 14.66
N LEU A 151 12.81 4.79 13.42
CA LEU A 151 11.83 5.47 12.59
C LEU A 151 11.06 4.43 11.77
N ILE A 152 9.77 4.30 12.01
CA ILE A 152 8.89 3.44 11.21
C ILE A 152 8.31 4.26 10.06
N ILE A 153 8.48 3.75 8.85
CA ILE A 153 7.85 4.28 7.64
C ILE A 153 6.97 3.17 7.06
N TYR A 154 5.71 3.48 6.76
CA TYR A 154 4.82 2.53 6.10
C TYR A 154 5.00 2.59 4.59
N ASP A 155 4.81 1.47 3.90
CA ASP A 155 5.01 1.35 2.45
C ASP A 155 3.92 2.01 1.59
N ASP A 156 2.98 2.75 2.17
CA ASP A 156 1.92 3.42 1.42
C ASP A 156 2.43 4.56 0.54
N PHE A 157 3.61 5.12 0.85
CA PHE A 157 4.29 6.05 -0.07
C PHE A 157 4.69 5.39 -1.40
N GLU A 158 4.81 4.06 -1.48
CA GLU A 158 5.10 3.35 -2.75
C GLU A 158 3.95 3.55 -3.76
N SER A 159 2.72 3.74 -3.30
CA SER A 159 1.58 4.07 -4.17
C SER A 159 1.73 5.46 -4.79
N ASN A 160 2.26 6.42 -4.03
CA ASN A 160 2.52 7.77 -4.52
C ASN A 160 3.70 7.80 -5.50
N LEU A 161 4.73 6.99 -5.25
CA LEU A 161 5.81 6.75 -6.20
C LEU A 161 5.28 6.24 -7.54
N TYR A 162 4.47 5.17 -7.54
CA TYR A 162 3.91 4.66 -8.78
C TYR A 162 3.03 5.68 -9.52
N ARG A 163 2.23 6.46 -8.79
CA ARG A 163 1.46 7.58 -9.39
C ARG A 163 2.36 8.63 -10.02
N LEU A 164 3.46 8.97 -9.36
CA LEU A 164 4.46 9.90 -9.86
C LEU A 164 5.04 9.43 -11.20
N PHE A 165 5.44 8.16 -11.27
CA PHE A 165 5.95 7.54 -12.49
C PHE A 165 4.94 7.59 -13.64
N LEU A 166 3.68 7.22 -13.40
CA LEU A 166 2.65 7.26 -14.44
C LEU A 166 2.41 8.68 -14.98
N LYS A 167 2.37 9.68 -14.09
CA LYS A 167 2.21 11.09 -14.48
C LYS A 167 3.40 11.59 -15.32
N ASP A 168 4.61 11.11 -15.05
CA ASP A 168 5.78 11.43 -15.87
C ASP A 168 5.69 10.86 -17.28
N VAL A 169 5.28 9.60 -17.41
CA VAL A 169 5.13 8.94 -18.72
C VAL A 169 4.01 9.57 -19.54
N GLN A 170 2.88 9.91 -18.91
CA GLN A 170 1.74 10.53 -19.59
C GLN A 170 2.03 11.95 -20.11
N ARG A 171 2.99 12.66 -19.49
CA ARG A 171 3.34 14.04 -19.83
C ARG A 171 3.65 14.25 -21.32
N ASP A 172 4.22 13.25 -21.97
CA ASP A 172 4.68 13.36 -23.35
C ASP A 172 3.53 13.36 -24.38
N TYR A 173 2.31 13.03 -23.93
CA TYR A 173 1.11 12.94 -24.77
C TYR A 173 0.06 14.05 -24.49
N LEU A 174 0.35 15.01 -23.60
CA LEU A 174 -0.62 16.02 -23.14
C LEU A 174 -0.53 17.36 -23.88
N ARG A 175 -1.68 17.98 -24.14
CA ARG A 175 -1.80 19.37 -24.63
C ARG A 175 -1.29 20.38 -23.58
N GLU A 176 -0.82 21.53 -24.05
CA GLU A 176 -0.03 22.51 -23.27
C GLU A 176 -0.67 23.00 -21.96
N LYS A 177 -1.96 23.38 -21.95
CA LYS A 177 -2.65 23.81 -20.72
C LYS A 177 -2.86 22.68 -19.69
N VAL A 178 -3.05 21.45 -20.14
CA VAL A 178 -3.20 20.27 -19.25
C VAL A 178 -1.83 19.88 -18.67
N ARG A 179 -0.77 20.09 -19.45
CA ARG A 179 0.63 19.89 -19.06
C ARG A 179 1.01 20.71 -17.83
N GLU A 180 0.67 21.99 -17.78
CA GLU A 180 1.01 22.86 -16.63
C GLU A 180 0.35 22.44 -15.32
N ARG A 181 -0.95 22.07 -15.35
CA ARG A 181 -1.65 21.57 -14.15
C ARG A 181 -1.01 20.25 -13.69
N HIS A 182 -0.74 19.34 -14.61
CA HIS A 182 -0.09 18.06 -14.29
C HIS A 182 1.30 18.27 -13.70
N LEU A 183 2.10 19.20 -14.23
CA LEU A 183 3.42 19.54 -13.69
C LEU A 183 3.35 19.96 -12.22
N ARG A 184 2.39 20.82 -11.85
CA ARG A 184 2.22 21.27 -10.45
C ARG A 184 1.87 20.11 -9.51
N GLU A 185 0.88 19.30 -9.87
CA GLU A 185 0.47 18.15 -9.05
C GLU A 185 1.59 17.09 -8.94
N ASN A 186 2.34 16.91 -10.01
CA ASN A 186 3.43 15.95 -10.08
C ASN A 186 4.64 16.40 -9.24
N GLU A 187 4.91 17.70 -9.14
CA GLU A 187 5.93 18.22 -8.21
C GLU A 187 5.47 18.18 -6.74
N ILE A 188 4.17 18.28 -6.45
CA ILE A 188 3.65 18.09 -5.07
C ILE A 188 3.96 16.66 -4.60
N LEU A 189 3.57 15.65 -5.39
CA LEU A 189 3.85 14.24 -5.07
C LEU A 189 5.35 13.97 -4.90
N TYR A 190 6.19 14.56 -5.75
CA TYR A 190 7.64 14.44 -5.65
C TYR A 190 8.15 15.01 -4.32
N ASN A 191 7.66 16.17 -3.90
CA ASN A 191 8.06 16.79 -2.65
C ASN A 191 7.59 15.99 -1.42
N ASP A 192 6.40 15.40 -1.45
CA ASP A 192 5.91 14.53 -0.37
C ASP A 192 6.84 13.32 -0.16
N ILE A 193 7.23 12.65 -1.26
CA ILE A 193 8.17 11.53 -1.22
C ILE A 193 9.53 11.99 -0.68
N LYS A 194 10.01 13.16 -1.12
CA LYS A 194 11.27 13.73 -0.66
C LYS A 194 11.27 14.01 0.84
N VAL A 195 10.17 14.52 1.40
CA VAL A 195 10.04 14.77 2.84
C VAL A 195 10.15 13.46 3.64
N ILE A 196 9.51 12.40 3.19
CA ILE A 196 9.58 11.08 3.83
C ILE A 196 11.01 10.56 3.85
N LEU A 197 11.70 10.62 2.71
CA LEU A 197 13.08 10.11 2.59
C LEU A 197 14.10 10.99 3.31
N ARG A 198 13.85 12.30 3.40
CA ARG A 198 14.64 13.20 4.24
C ARG A 198 14.49 12.83 5.72
N SER A 199 13.27 12.56 6.18
CA SER A 199 13.04 12.08 7.55
C SER A 199 13.79 10.76 7.82
N ALA A 200 13.79 9.84 6.86
CA ALA A 200 14.58 8.61 6.92
C ALA A 200 16.09 8.89 7.06
N LEU A 201 16.62 9.81 6.24
CA LEU A 201 18.03 10.19 6.27
C LEU A 201 18.41 10.86 7.60
N ASP A 202 17.60 11.80 8.08
CA ASP A 202 17.82 12.50 9.34
C ASP A 202 17.78 11.53 10.54
N ALA A 203 16.91 10.52 10.50
CA ALA A 203 16.88 9.47 11.51
C ALA A 203 18.18 8.65 11.52
N ILE A 204 18.63 8.20 10.35
CA ILE A 204 19.88 7.44 10.21
C ILE A 204 21.09 8.24 10.71
N ARG A 205 21.17 9.53 10.38
CA ARG A 205 22.24 10.43 10.83
C ARG A 205 22.26 10.64 12.34
N LYS A 206 21.10 10.53 13.00
CA LYS A 206 20.98 10.59 14.46
C LYS A 206 21.26 9.24 15.14
N GLY A 207 21.63 8.20 14.38
CA GLY A 207 21.89 6.86 14.89
C GLY A 207 20.65 5.97 15.01
N ASN A 208 19.50 6.42 14.50
CA ASN A 208 18.28 5.62 14.50
C ASN A 208 18.25 4.70 13.28
N LYS A 209 17.71 3.51 13.43
CA LYS A 209 17.39 2.66 12.27
C LYS A 209 16.03 3.02 11.68
N VAL A 210 15.88 2.86 10.39
CA VAL A 210 14.62 3.05 9.68
C VAL A 210 14.03 1.68 9.34
N ILE A 211 12.77 1.47 9.69
CA ILE A 211 12.05 0.23 9.39
C ILE A 211 10.92 0.55 8.43
N ILE A 212 11.00 -0.01 7.22
CA ILE A 212 9.90 0.03 6.26
C ILE A 212 8.96 -1.14 6.59
N LYS A 213 7.71 -0.84 6.96
CA LYS A 213 6.69 -1.84 7.25
C LYS A 213 5.59 -1.81 6.20
N ASN A 214 5.02 -2.97 5.92
CA ASN A 214 3.81 -3.06 5.15
C ASN A 214 2.64 -2.46 5.95
N LYS A 215 1.92 -1.49 5.39
CA LYS A 215 0.84 -0.78 6.10
C LYS A 215 -0.28 -1.72 6.56
N ARG A 216 -0.62 -2.75 5.77
CA ARG A 216 -1.77 -3.62 6.04
C ARG A 216 -1.47 -4.75 7.01
N SER A 217 -0.28 -5.35 6.89
CA SER A 217 0.11 -6.52 7.69
C SER A 217 1.05 -6.18 8.85
N ASN A 218 1.52 -4.94 8.92
CA ASN A 218 2.54 -4.47 9.87
C ASN A 218 3.85 -5.29 9.81
N LYS A 219 4.05 -6.09 8.76
CA LYS A 219 5.27 -6.90 8.55
C LYS A 219 6.41 -6.00 8.12
N THR A 220 7.60 -6.21 8.68
CA THR A 220 8.83 -5.55 8.23
C THR A 220 9.15 -5.99 6.80
N LYS A 221 9.24 -5.01 5.89
CA LYS A 221 9.69 -5.19 4.50
C LYS A 221 11.19 -4.97 4.38
N GLN A 222 11.70 -3.93 5.05
CA GLN A 222 13.10 -3.54 4.96
C GLN A 222 13.54 -2.90 6.28
N VAL A 223 14.78 -3.16 6.66
CA VAL A 223 15.49 -2.43 7.71
C VAL A 223 16.66 -1.70 7.06
N ILE A 224 16.83 -0.43 7.41
CA ILE A 224 17.86 0.45 6.86
C ILE A 224 18.59 1.09 8.04
N ASN A 225 19.89 0.84 8.14
CA ASN A 225 20.74 1.26 9.25
C ASN A 225 21.77 2.32 8.83
N THR A 226 22.04 2.45 7.52
CA THR A 226 23.09 3.35 7.02
C THR A 226 22.59 4.21 5.86
N GLU A 227 23.23 5.36 5.64
CA GLU A 227 22.91 6.23 4.49
C GLU A 227 23.10 5.49 3.16
N ARG A 228 24.14 4.65 3.10
CA ARG A 228 24.42 3.81 1.92
C ARG A 228 23.26 2.88 1.61
N GLU A 229 22.71 2.20 2.63
CA GLU A 229 21.54 1.34 2.46
C GLU A 229 20.31 2.13 2.02
N LEU A 230 20.11 3.34 2.55
CA LEU A 230 19.02 4.23 2.13
C LEU A 230 19.17 4.63 0.66
N PHE A 231 20.37 5.02 0.22
CA PHE A 231 20.60 5.42 -1.16
C PHE A 231 20.44 4.24 -2.13
N VAL A 232 20.92 3.05 -1.78
CA VAL A 232 20.66 1.83 -2.58
C VAL A 232 19.17 1.54 -2.65
N PHE A 233 18.44 1.69 -1.55
CA PHE A 233 16.98 1.51 -1.53
C PHE A 233 16.28 2.49 -2.50
N ILE A 234 16.69 3.75 -2.52
CA ILE A 234 16.17 4.78 -3.44
C ILE A 234 16.54 4.48 -4.90
N GLU A 235 17.78 4.06 -5.17
CA GLU A 235 18.23 3.67 -6.51
C GLU A 235 17.35 2.57 -7.14
N LEU A 236 16.80 1.67 -6.31
CA LEU A 236 15.90 0.61 -6.79
C LEU A 236 14.52 1.12 -7.25
N PHE A 237 14.14 2.36 -6.97
CA PHE A 237 12.84 2.90 -7.40
C PHE A 237 12.70 2.95 -8.92
N SER A 238 13.74 3.36 -9.64
CA SER A 238 13.69 3.36 -11.10
C SER A 238 13.61 1.95 -11.69
N ARG A 239 14.28 0.97 -11.07
CA ARG A 239 14.22 -0.43 -11.51
C ARG A 239 12.86 -1.08 -11.26
N ARG A 240 12.09 -0.56 -10.30
CA ARG A 240 10.75 -1.05 -9.93
C ARG A 240 9.63 -0.25 -10.58
N ASN A 241 9.94 0.64 -11.52
CA ASN A 241 8.97 1.55 -12.15
C ASN A 241 8.19 2.40 -11.13
N PHE A 242 8.85 2.74 -10.03
CA PHE A 242 8.33 3.65 -9.00
C PHE A 242 8.70 5.11 -9.27
N MET A 243 9.71 5.36 -10.11
CA MET A 243 10.11 6.71 -10.49
C MET A 243 10.89 6.66 -11.80
N THR A 244 10.85 7.72 -12.61
CA THR A 244 11.73 7.81 -13.78
C THR A 244 13.20 7.92 -13.36
N GLU A 245 14.12 7.47 -14.20
CA GLU A 245 15.56 7.54 -13.91
C GLU A 245 16.02 8.99 -13.66
N GLN A 246 15.52 9.94 -14.46
CA GLN A 246 15.82 11.37 -14.31
C GLN A 246 15.42 11.91 -12.92
N ARG A 247 14.21 11.57 -12.45
CA ARG A 247 13.76 12.01 -11.13
C ARG A 247 14.45 11.27 -10.00
N ASN A 248 14.73 9.99 -10.18
CA ASN A 248 15.47 9.23 -9.16
C ASN A 248 16.87 9.82 -8.96
N LYS A 249 17.55 10.17 -10.06
CA LYS A 249 18.84 10.87 -10.01
C LYS A 249 18.72 12.24 -9.33
N ARG A 250 17.72 13.05 -9.69
CA ARG A 250 17.45 14.36 -9.04
C ARG A 250 17.24 14.20 -7.54
N LEU A 251 16.45 13.22 -7.11
CA LEU A 251 16.15 12.96 -5.70
C LEU A 251 17.42 12.58 -4.92
N LEU A 252 18.25 11.70 -5.47
CA LEU A 252 19.53 11.33 -4.88
C LEU A 252 20.48 12.52 -4.75
N GLU A 253 20.57 13.37 -5.78
CA GLU A 253 21.39 14.59 -5.74
C GLU A 253 20.87 15.60 -4.72
N GLU A 254 19.54 15.79 -4.62
CA GLU A 254 18.93 16.67 -3.64
C GLU A 254 19.15 16.18 -2.21
N LEU A 255 19.03 14.87 -1.94
CA LEU A 255 19.24 14.29 -0.61
C LEU A 255 20.71 14.31 -0.18
N LYS A 256 21.66 14.10 -1.11
CA LYS A 256 23.11 14.16 -0.82
C LYS A 256 23.62 15.56 -0.49
N LYS A 257 22.89 16.62 -0.86
CA LYS A 257 23.23 18.02 -0.59
C LYS A 257 22.77 18.51 0.79
N ILE A 258 21.91 17.74 1.46
CA ILE A 258 21.42 17.99 2.83
C ILE A 258 22.42 17.38 3.80
#